data_AF-A0A1T5I564-F1
#
_entry.id   AF-A0A1T5I564-F1
#
_cell.length_a   1.000
_cell.length_b   1.000
_cell.length_c   1.000
_cell.angle_alpha   90.00
_cell.angle_beta   90.00
_cell.angle_gamma   90.00
#
_symmetry.space_group_name_H-M   'P 1'
#
loop_
_entity.id
_entity.type
_entity.pdbx_description
1 polymer ?
#
loop_
_entity_poly.entity_id
_entity_poly.type
_entity_poly.pdbx_seq_one_letter_code
_entity_poly.pdbx_strand_id
1 'polypeptide(L)'
;MKTKMTLAAVLLGALVSSSAFANTGTINFIGSVSDTTCDFVGEQNGAQGNTIDLGTHTVDVVNAGTTPVIDFALVGKKSDGTACEVEDGKSVDVSWVPASGAWDAMGLQNTGTATNTAVKLMDKTGKEFSAVRDTVNYVPADAVGGALPFKAQLVKSGVATAGTVISAAKFAVAYK
;
A
#
# COMPACT_ATOMS: atom_id res chain seq x y z
N MET A 1 -52.73 41.97 -42.19
CA MET A 1 -52.97 41.07 -41.04
C MET A 1 -51.71 40.22 -40.88
N LYS A 2 -50.97 40.38 -39.76
CA LYS A 2 -50.18 39.36 -39.01
C LYS A 2 -49.29 38.39 -39.84
N THR A 3 -47.98 38.17 -39.70
CA THR A 3 -46.98 38.36 -38.63
C THR A 3 -45.59 37.99 -39.20
N LYS A 4 -44.57 38.73 -38.78
CA LYS A 4 -43.11 38.48 -38.63
C LYS A 4 -42.58 37.05 -38.85
N MET A 5 -41.39 36.90 -39.47
CA MET A 5 -40.11 36.53 -38.82
C MET A 5 -39.04 36.03 -39.82
N THR A 6 -37.84 36.61 -39.68
CA THR A 6 -36.53 36.26 -40.24
C THR A 6 -36.04 34.88 -39.77
N LEU A 7 -35.34 34.10 -40.61
CA LEU A 7 -34.46 32.96 -40.24
C LEU A 7 -33.66 32.55 -41.50
N ALA A 8 -32.43 32.07 -41.52
CA ALA A 8 -31.26 32.04 -40.64
C ALA A 8 -30.21 31.23 -41.44
N ALA A 9 -29.07 31.80 -41.81
CA ALA A 9 -27.92 31.04 -42.31
C ALA A 9 -26.84 31.08 -41.23
N VAL A 10 -26.94 30.17 -40.26
CA VAL A 10 -25.90 29.95 -39.24
C VAL A 10 -24.99 28.84 -39.75
N LEU A 11 -23.72 29.19 -39.89
CA LEU A 11 -22.60 28.34 -40.28
C LEU A 11 -22.50 27.13 -39.34
N LEU A 12 -22.43 25.91 -39.91
CA LEU A 12 -22.04 24.71 -39.18
C LEU A 12 -20.57 24.81 -38.78
N GLY A 13 -20.30 25.21 -37.54
CA GLY A 13 -19.02 24.98 -36.87
C GLY A 13 -19.05 23.60 -36.21
N ALA A 14 -18.43 22.60 -36.84
CA ALA A 14 -18.16 21.32 -36.18
C ALA A 14 -17.14 21.54 -35.05
N LEU A 15 -17.61 21.57 -33.81
CA LEU A 15 -16.76 21.51 -32.63
C LEU A 15 -16.19 20.09 -32.54
N VAL A 16 -15.00 19.87 -33.11
CA VAL A 16 -14.16 18.73 -32.72
C VAL A 16 -13.65 19.02 -31.32
N SER A 17 -14.37 18.50 -30.32
CA SER A 17 -13.88 18.43 -28.95
C SER A 17 -12.71 17.45 -28.91
N SER A 18 -11.49 17.97 -29.05
CA SER A 18 -10.27 17.26 -28.70
C SER A 18 -10.26 17.04 -27.19
N SER A 19 -10.78 15.90 -26.76
CA SER A 19 -10.54 15.39 -25.41
C SER A 19 -9.05 15.08 -25.32
N ALA A 20 -8.27 16.04 -24.84
CA ALA A 20 -6.90 15.81 -24.41
C ALA A 20 -6.96 14.80 -23.26
N PHE A 21 -6.65 13.53 -23.56
CA PHE A 21 -6.37 12.56 -22.51
C PHE A 21 -5.11 13.03 -21.80
N ALA A 22 -5.23 13.31 -20.50
CA ALA A 22 -4.08 13.61 -19.67
C ALA A 22 -3.14 12.40 -19.67
N ASN A 23 -1.95 12.56 -20.24
CA ASN A 23 -0.86 11.61 -20.06
C ASN A 23 -0.34 11.75 -18.62
N THR A 24 -0.99 11.06 -17.68
CA THR A 24 -0.47 10.92 -16.32
C THR A 24 -0.08 9.47 -16.08
N GLY A 25 1.18 9.27 -15.72
CA GLY A 25 1.71 7.97 -15.30
C GLY A 25 2.59 8.15 -14.06
N THR A 26 2.73 7.10 -13.27
CA THR A 26 3.59 7.05 -12.09
C THR A 26 4.79 6.16 -12.41
N ILE A 27 6.00 6.70 -12.36
CA ILE A 27 7.23 5.91 -12.48
C ILE A 27 7.83 5.77 -11.08
N ASN A 28 7.85 4.53 -10.56
CA ASN A 28 8.39 4.22 -9.24
C ASN A 28 9.72 3.47 -9.38
N PHE A 29 10.82 4.10 -9.01
CA PHE A 29 12.12 3.46 -8.83
C PHE A 29 12.33 3.17 -7.35
N ILE A 30 12.63 1.91 -7.02
CA ILE A 30 12.84 1.48 -5.63
C ILE A 30 14.17 0.75 -5.57
N GLY A 31 14.99 1.20 -4.64
CA GLY A 31 16.25 0.57 -4.28
C GLY A 31 16.67 1.08 -2.92
N SER A 32 17.55 0.34 -2.27
CA SER A 32 18.24 0.80 -1.08
C SER A 32 19.75 0.65 -1.29
N VAL A 33 20.48 1.59 -0.72
CA VAL A 33 21.94 1.48 -0.56
C VAL A 33 22.15 1.16 0.91
N SER A 34 22.88 0.08 1.18
CA SER A 34 23.09 -0.45 2.51
C SER A 34 24.50 -1.01 2.60
N ASP A 35 25.15 -0.78 3.73
CA ASP A 35 26.46 -1.37 4.03
C ASP A 35 26.38 -2.91 4.15
N THR A 36 25.16 -3.44 4.35
CA THR A 36 24.86 -4.87 4.43
C THR A 36 23.82 -5.29 3.38
N THR A 37 24.11 -6.35 2.62
CA THR A 37 23.16 -6.98 1.70
C THR A 37 22.38 -8.08 2.40
N CYS A 38 21.07 -7.93 2.47
CA CYS A 38 20.15 -8.86 3.10
C CYS A 38 19.03 -9.21 2.15
N ASP A 39 18.75 -10.50 2.00
CA ASP A 39 17.58 -10.99 1.28
C ASP A 39 16.40 -11.03 2.25
N PHE A 40 15.42 -10.16 2.01
CA PHE A 40 14.24 -10.03 2.86
C PHE A 40 13.05 -10.79 2.30
N VAL A 41 12.34 -11.48 3.20
CA VAL A 41 11.06 -12.14 2.94
C VAL A 41 10.06 -11.77 4.03
N GLY A 42 8.77 -11.76 3.69
CA GLY A 42 7.73 -11.64 4.70
C GLY A 42 7.64 -12.90 5.55
N GLU A 43 7.30 -12.76 6.82
CA GLU A 43 7.04 -13.88 7.73
C GLU A 43 5.76 -13.64 8.51
N GLN A 44 4.86 -14.62 8.49
CA GLN A 44 3.62 -14.62 9.27
C GLN A 44 3.51 -15.95 10.00
N ASN A 45 3.37 -15.92 11.32
CA ASN A 45 3.29 -17.12 12.16
C ASN A 45 4.42 -18.14 11.92
N GLY A 46 5.64 -17.66 11.64
CA GLY A 46 6.82 -18.49 11.35
C GLY A 46 6.88 -19.06 9.92
N ALA A 47 5.87 -18.81 9.08
CA ALA A 47 5.89 -19.17 7.66
C ALA A 47 6.43 -18.00 6.83
N GLN A 48 7.49 -18.27 6.05
CA GLN A 48 8.10 -17.28 5.17
C GLN A 48 7.42 -17.26 3.80
N GLY A 49 7.08 -16.08 3.30
CA GLY A 49 6.45 -15.88 2.01
C GLY A 49 6.23 -14.40 1.68
N ASN A 50 5.79 -14.14 0.45
CA ASN A 50 5.54 -12.78 -0.04
C ASN A 50 4.06 -12.36 0.07
N THR A 51 3.27 -13.14 0.79
CA THR A 51 1.83 -12.91 0.98
C THR A 51 1.55 -12.91 2.47
N ILE A 52 0.89 -11.84 2.93
CA ILE A 52 0.33 -11.77 4.28
C ILE A 52 -1.16 -12.05 4.17
N ASP A 53 -1.62 -13.11 4.83
CA ASP A 53 -3.03 -13.51 4.85
C ASP A 53 -3.78 -12.71 5.92
N LEU A 54 -4.72 -11.88 5.47
CA LEU A 54 -5.62 -11.09 6.32
C LEU A 54 -6.87 -11.86 6.73
N GLY A 55 -7.06 -13.07 6.24
CA GLY A 55 -8.24 -13.91 6.44
C GLY A 55 -9.43 -13.53 5.56
N THR A 56 -10.49 -14.33 5.65
CA THR A 56 -11.79 -14.07 5.01
C THR A 56 -12.78 -13.58 6.05
N HIS A 57 -13.42 -12.44 5.80
CA HIS A 57 -14.35 -11.79 6.74
C HIS A 57 -15.70 -11.55 6.07
N THR A 58 -16.78 -11.59 6.86
CA THR A 58 -18.09 -11.17 6.36
C THR A 58 -18.13 -9.65 6.18
N VAL A 59 -19.02 -9.19 5.29
CA VAL A 59 -19.24 -7.76 5.07
C VAL A 59 -19.62 -7.02 6.36
N ASP A 60 -20.37 -7.68 7.25
CA ASP A 60 -20.76 -7.10 8.53
C ASP A 60 -19.56 -6.88 9.46
N VAL A 61 -18.63 -7.82 9.54
CA VAL A 61 -17.38 -7.67 10.34
C VAL A 61 -16.52 -6.52 9.78
N VAL A 62 -16.38 -6.44 8.46
CA VAL A 62 -15.63 -5.35 7.81
C VAL A 62 -16.30 -4.00 8.05
N ASN A 63 -17.63 -3.93 7.91
CA ASN A 63 -18.39 -2.69 8.13
C ASN A 63 -18.44 -2.27 9.60
N ALA A 64 -18.38 -3.22 10.54
CA ALA A 64 -18.22 -2.97 11.97
C ALA A 64 -16.81 -2.50 12.33
N GLY A 65 -15.82 -2.70 11.45
CA GLY A 65 -14.41 -2.35 11.71
C GLY A 65 -13.76 -3.27 12.74
N THR A 66 -14.24 -4.51 12.88
CA THR A 66 -13.80 -5.47 13.90
C THR A 66 -12.95 -6.61 13.32
N THR A 67 -12.44 -6.45 12.11
CA THR A 67 -11.42 -7.34 11.53
C THR A 67 -10.18 -7.37 12.42
N PRO A 68 -9.54 -8.52 12.60
CA PRO A 68 -8.34 -8.63 13.42
C PRO A 68 -7.17 -7.88 12.80
N VAL A 69 -6.31 -7.33 13.66
CA VAL A 69 -4.98 -6.87 13.27
C VAL A 69 -4.07 -8.09 13.19
N ILE A 70 -3.38 -8.24 12.07
CA ILE A 70 -2.44 -9.32 11.80
C ILE A 70 -1.02 -8.80 11.98
N ASP A 71 -0.25 -9.48 12.82
CA ASP A 71 1.18 -9.25 12.97
C ASP A 71 1.96 -10.05 11.90
N PHE A 72 2.98 -9.42 11.33
CA PHE A 72 3.94 -10.06 10.44
C PHE A 72 5.31 -9.38 10.58
N ALA A 73 6.36 -9.95 10.01
CA ALA A 73 7.68 -9.33 9.99
C ALA A 73 8.31 -9.38 8.60
N LEU A 74 9.24 -8.47 8.32
CA LEU A 74 10.26 -8.69 7.30
C LEU A 74 11.46 -9.33 7.98
N VAL A 75 11.87 -10.51 7.53
CA VAL A 75 13.05 -11.21 8.03
C VAL A 75 14.11 -11.22 6.95
N GLY A 76 15.29 -10.68 7.27
CA GLY A 76 16.42 -10.59 6.36
C GLY A 76 17.45 -11.68 6.66
N LYS A 77 17.98 -12.32 5.62
CA LYS A 77 19.13 -13.23 5.74
C LYS A 77 20.32 -12.73 4.94
N LYS A 78 21.52 -12.90 5.50
CA LYS A 78 22.79 -12.74 4.79
C LYS A 78 22.99 -13.92 3.84
N SER A 79 23.96 -13.80 2.94
CA SER A 79 24.31 -14.87 1.98
C SER A 79 24.76 -16.18 2.63
N ASP A 80 25.23 -16.13 3.87
CA ASP A 80 25.61 -17.30 4.67
C ASP A 80 24.44 -17.94 5.44
N GLY A 81 23.23 -17.40 5.29
CA GLY A 81 22.01 -17.88 5.93
C GLY A 81 21.76 -17.35 7.34
N THR A 82 22.68 -16.56 7.90
CA THR A 82 22.49 -15.92 9.21
C THR A 82 21.50 -14.76 9.14
N ALA A 83 20.89 -14.42 10.28
CA ALA A 83 19.96 -13.31 10.37
C ALA A 83 20.67 -11.97 10.13
N CYS A 84 19.98 -11.06 9.46
CA CYS A 84 20.39 -9.67 9.35
C CYS A 84 19.94 -8.89 10.59
N GLU A 85 20.74 -8.95 11.63
CA GLU A 85 20.51 -8.20 12.86
C GLU A 85 20.93 -6.73 12.70
N VAL A 86 20.22 -5.85 13.41
CA VAL A 86 20.62 -4.45 13.54
C VAL A 86 21.68 -4.37 14.65
N GLU A 87 22.87 -3.91 14.32
CA GLU A 87 23.99 -3.81 15.27
C GLU A 87 23.81 -2.67 16.27
N ASP A 88 24.49 -2.75 17.42
CA ASP A 88 24.46 -1.69 18.42
C ASP A 88 24.96 -0.35 17.86
N GLY A 89 24.19 0.71 18.12
CA GLY A 89 24.47 2.05 17.59
C GLY A 89 24.14 2.23 16.09
N LYS A 90 23.60 1.19 15.45
CA LYS A 90 23.07 1.23 14.09
C LYS A 90 21.54 1.28 14.08
N SER A 91 20.98 1.57 12.93
CA SER A 91 19.53 1.52 12.73
C SER A 91 19.20 1.09 11.31
N VAL A 92 17.94 0.71 11.09
CA VAL A 92 17.45 0.39 9.76
C VAL A 92 16.16 1.15 9.48
N ASP A 93 16.10 1.78 8.31
CA ASP A 93 14.88 2.39 7.80
C ASP A 93 14.19 1.43 6.84
N VAL A 94 12.88 1.24 7.05
CA VAL A 94 12.03 0.50 6.11
C VAL A 94 11.01 1.46 5.54
N SER A 95 11.01 1.57 4.20
CA SER A 95 10.06 2.40 3.46
C SER A 95 9.09 1.54 2.66
N TRP A 96 7.83 1.94 2.58
CA TRP A 96 6.77 1.23 1.87
C TRP A 96 6.11 2.11 0.81
N VAL A 97 5.92 1.58 -0.39
CA VAL A 97 5.15 2.26 -1.45
C VAL A 97 4.13 1.30 -2.08
N PRO A 98 2.94 1.77 -2.49
CA PRO A 98 1.97 0.93 -3.17
C PRO A 98 2.56 0.35 -4.45
N ALA A 99 2.46 -0.97 -4.60
CA ALA A 99 2.76 -1.69 -5.84
C ALA A 99 1.53 -1.76 -6.74
N SER A 100 0.33 -1.73 -6.14
CA SER A 100 -0.97 -1.67 -6.78
C SER A 100 -1.77 -0.48 -6.24
N GLY A 101 -2.50 0.21 -7.11
CA GLY A 101 -3.31 1.36 -6.70
C GLY A 101 -2.48 2.50 -6.12
N ALA A 102 -3.01 3.16 -5.09
CA ALA A 102 -2.35 4.23 -4.36
C ALA A 102 -2.57 4.08 -2.83
N TRP A 103 -1.93 4.95 -2.05
CA TRP A 103 -2.38 5.21 -0.68
C TRP A 103 -3.73 5.93 -0.74
N ASP A 104 -4.75 5.35 -0.12
CA ASP A 104 -6.00 6.02 0.18
C ASP A 104 -6.01 6.55 1.62
N ALA A 105 -7.13 7.13 2.06
CA ALA A 105 -7.26 7.68 3.41
C ALA A 105 -7.21 6.62 4.53
N MET A 106 -7.41 5.34 4.21
CA MET A 106 -7.49 4.22 5.14
C MET A 106 -6.32 3.24 5.04
N GLY A 107 -5.51 3.32 3.98
CA GLY A 107 -4.33 2.48 3.76
C GLY A 107 -4.02 2.23 2.29
N LEU A 108 -3.51 1.03 1.98
CA LEU A 108 -3.30 0.56 0.62
C LEU A 108 -4.65 0.32 -0.05
N GLN A 109 -4.86 0.93 -1.21
CA GLN A 109 -6.07 0.76 -2.00
C GLN A 109 -6.31 -0.71 -2.37
N ASN A 110 -7.55 -1.17 -2.22
CA ASN A 110 -7.98 -2.45 -2.77
C ASN A 110 -8.13 -2.38 -4.30
N THR A 111 -7.49 -3.31 -5.01
CA THR A 111 -7.65 -3.51 -6.46
C THR A 111 -8.42 -4.78 -6.83
N GLY A 112 -8.94 -5.50 -5.83
CA GLY A 112 -9.86 -6.63 -5.99
C GLY A 112 -11.30 -6.20 -6.28
N THR A 113 -12.25 -7.13 -6.16
CA THR A 113 -13.66 -6.89 -6.51
C THR A 113 -14.51 -6.34 -5.37
N ALA A 114 -14.06 -6.45 -4.11
CA ALA A 114 -14.72 -5.79 -2.99
C ALA A 114 -14.59 -4.26 -3.13
N THR A 115 -15.68 -3.53 -2.90
CA THR A 115 -15.65 -2.06 -2.93
C THR A 115 -15.56 -1.50 -1.52
N ASN A 116 -15.06 -0.27 -1.40
CA ASN A 116 -14.97 0.46 -0.13
C ASN A 116 -14.18 -0.30 0.95
N THR A 117 -13.12 -0.99 0.54
CA THR A 117 -12.17 -1.67 1.42
C THR A 117 -10.74 -1.22 1.09
N ALA A 118 -9.87 -1.34 2.08
CA ALA A 118 -8.44 -1.03 1.99
C ALA A 118 -7.65 -1.94 2.93
N VAL A 119 -6.34 -2.02 2.73
CA VAL A 119 -5.43 -2.69 3.68
C VAL A 119 -4.65 -1.64 4.43
N LYS A 120 -4.93 -1.51 5.73
CA LYS A 120 -4.17 -0.65 6.63
C LYS A 120 -2.86 -1.33 6.98
N LEU A 121 -1.75 -0.80 6.47
CA LEU A 121 -0.40 -1.22 6.83
C LEU A 121 0.12 -0.33 7.96
N MET A 122 0.75 -0.92 8.97
CA MET A 122 1.19 -0.25 10.19
C MET A 122 2.58 -0.72 10.61
N ASP A 123 3.30 0.16 11.30
CA ASP A 123 4.55 -0.20 11.96
C ASP A 123 4.33 -1.02 13.25
N LYS A 124 5.43 -1.41 13.90
CA LYS A 124 5.46 -2.15 15.17
C LYS A 124 4.61 -1.53 16.30
N THR A 125 4.39 -0.22 16.27
CA THR A 125 3.61 0.52 17.27
C THR A 125 2.14 0.68 16.90
N GLY A 126 1.73 0.18 15.73
CA GLY A 126 0.36 0.33 15.22
C GLY A 126 0.13 1.64 14.46
N LYS A 127 1.19 2.39 14.14
CA LYS A 127 1.07 3.67 13.45
C LYS A 127 1.04 3.43 11.93
N GLU A 128 0.06 4.03 11.23
CA GLU A 128 -0.41 3.67 9.86
C GLU A 128 0.36 4.32 8.70
N PHE A 129 0.93 3.53 7.79
CA PHE A 129 1.63 4.10 6.63
C PHE A 129 0.68 4.81 5.67
N SER A 130 1.18 5.83 4.98
CA SER A 130 0.41 6.68 4.05
C SER A 130 1.33 7.41 3.08
N ALA A 131 0.75 8.18 2.16
CA ALA A 131 1.51 9.02 1.22
C ALA A 131 2.41 10.08 1.88
N VAL A 132 2.16 10.43 3.14
CA VAL A 132 2.97 11.43 3.89
C VAL A 132 3.86 10.79 4.96
N ARG A 133 3.72 9.48 5.17
CA ARG A 133 4.54 8.72 6.10
C ARG A 133 4.66 7.28 5.62
N ASP A 134 5.70 7.03 4.86
CA ASP A 134 6.02 5.76 4.23
C ASP A 134 7.21 5.06 4.86
N THR A 135 8.01 5.75 5.68
CA THR A 135 9.19 5.20 6.37
C THR A 135 9.00 5.04 7.87
N VAL A 136 9.59 3.98 8.42
CA VAL A 136 9.78 3.79 9.87
C VAL A 136 11.22 3.35 10.15
N ASN A 137 11.73 3.72 11.33
CA ASN A 137 13.04 3.33 11.81
C ASN A 137 12.95 2.18 12.83
N TYR A 138 13.92 1.27 12.79
CA TYR A 138 14.15 0.21 13.77
C TYR A 138 15.56 0.34 14.34
N VAL A 139 15.66 0.22 15.66
CA VAL A 139 16.91 0.04 16.40
C VAL A 139 17.03 -1.44 16.84
N PRO A 140 18.17 -1.90 17.37
CA PRO A 140 18.37 -3.32 17.73
C PRO A 140 17.27 -3.91 18.62
N ALA A 141 16.78 -3.15 19.60
CA ALA A 141 15.71 -3.58 20.50
C ALA A 141 14.37 -3.86 19.80
N ASP A 142 14.15 -3.27 18.62
CA ASP A 142 12.94 -3.46 17.83
C ASP A 142 13.06 -4.60 16.81
N ALA A 143 14.28 -5.09 16.59
CA ALA A 143 14.64 -5.97 15.48
C ALA A 143 15.32 -7.26 15.95
N VAL A 144 14.84 -7.80 17.08
CA VAL A 144 15.42 -8.99 17.73
C VAL A 144 15.46 -10.16 16.75
N GLY A 145 16.63 -10.80 16.60
CA GLY A 145 16.84 -11.90 15.66
C GLY A 145 16.73 -11.48 14.18
N GLY A 146 16.87 -10.18 13.89
CA GLY A 146 16.79 -9.64 12.52
C GLY A 146 15.38 -9.54 11.94
N ALA A 147 14.35 -9.71 12.76
CA ALA A 147 12.95 -9.58 12.37
C ALA A 147 12.48 -8.13 12.51
N LEU A 148 11.96 -7.52 11.46
CA LEU A 148 11.41 -6.17 11.45
C LEU A 148 9.88 -6.25 11.52
N PRO A 149 9.25 -6.09 12.71
CA PRO A 149 7.82 -6.33 12.90
C PRO A 149 6.92 -5.23 12.34
N PHE A 150 5.81 -5.65 11.74
CA PHE A 150 4.76 -4.82 11.15
C PHE A 150 3.37 -5.37 11.49
N LYS A 151 2.35 -4.57 11.20
CA LYS A 151 0.94 -4.91 11.39
C LYS A 151 0.16 -4.63 10.12
N ALA A 152 -0.86 -5.43 9.83
CA ALA A 152 -1.79 -5.19 8.75
C ALA A 152 -3.23 -5.46 9.19
N GLN A 153 -4.18 -4.74 8.62
CA GLN A 153 -5.61 -4.93 8.89
C GLN A 153 -6.44 -4.66 7.63
N LEU A 154 -7.39 -5.55 7.32
CA LEU A 154 -8.44 -5.24 6.35
C LEU A 154 -9.39 -4.22 6.96
N VAL A 155 -9.53 -3.05 6.35
CA VAL A 155 -10.40 -1.98 6.85
C VAL A 155 -11.40 -1.54 5.78
N LYS A 156 -12.46 -0.87 6.23
CA LYS A 156 -13.41 -0.21 5.33
C LYS A 156 -12.95 1.21 5.00
N SER A 157 -13.14 1.64 3.76
CA SER A 157 -13.03 3.03 3.28
C SER A 157 -14.39 3.67 2.99
N GLY A 158 -15.48 2.94 3.25
CA GLY A 158 -16.87 3.35 3.10
C GLY A 158 -17.79 2.21 3.54
N VAL A 159 -18.96 2.06 2.91
CA VAL A 159 -19.81 0.87 3.11
C VAL A 159 -19.27 -0.26 2.22
N ALA A 160 -18.57 -1.21 2.82
CA ALA A 160 -17.92 -2.32 2.13
C ALA A 160 -18.94 -3.25 1.46
N THR A 161 -18.57 -3.80 0.30
CA THR A 161 -19.32 -4.85 -0.40
C THR A 161 -18.51 -6.14 -0.47
N ALA A 162 -19.19 -7.27 -0.67
CA ALA A 162 -18.52 -8.57 -0.85
C ALA A 162 -17.66 -8.58 -2.11
N GLY A 163 -16.55 -9.33 -2.06
CA GLY A 163 -15.61 -9.51 -3.15
C GLY A 163 -14.20 -9.83 -2.64
N THR A 164 -13.23 -9.83 -3.54
CA THR A 164 -11.82 -10.04 -3.19
C THR A 164 -11.18 -8.74 -2.71
N VAL A 165 -10.26 -8.86 -1.76
CA VAL A 165 -9.35 -7.79 -1.39
C VAL A 165 -7.94 -8.17 -1.84
N ILE A 166 -7.37 -7.36 -2.71
CA ILE A 166 -6.04 -7.55 -3.27
C ILE A 166 -5.34 -6.20 -3.20
N SER A 167 -4.25 -6.14 -2.44
CA SER A 167 -3.37 -4.97 -2.36
C SER A 167 -1.92 -5.46 -2.30
N ALA A 168 -1.03 -4.71 -2.93
CA ALA A 168 0.39 -5.00 -2.94
C ALA A 168 1.18 -3.73 -2.62
N ALA A 169 2.27 -3.90 -1.87
CA ALA A 169 3.24 -2.85 -1.58
C ALA A 169 4.65 -3.36 -1.89
N LYS A 170 5.52 -2.44 -2.28
CA LYS A 170 6.96 -2.67 -2.40
C LYS A 170 7.62 -2.03 -1.18
N PHE A 171 8.72 -2.63 -0.72
CA PHE A 171 9.50 -2.08 0.38
C PHE A 171 10.95 -1.85 -0.02
N ALA A 172 11.62 -0.97 0.71
CA ALA A 172 13.07 -0.76 0.66
C ALA A 172 13.62 -0.77 2.08
N VAL A 173 14.75 -1.46 2.29
CA VAL A 173 15.40 -1.57 3.60
C VAL A 173 16.80 -0.97 3.52
N ALA A 174 17.08 0.05 4.33
CA ALA A 174 18.36 0.76 4.35
C ALA A 174 18.98 0.75 5.75
N TYR A 175 20.11 0.05 5.92
CA TYR A 175 20.90 0.10 7.16
C TYR A 175 21.74 1.37 7.22
N LYS A 176 21.89 1.92 8.42
CA LYS A 176 22.61 3.16 8.74
C LYS A 176 23.55 2.93 9.92
#